data_AF-A0A9D0X739-F1
#
_entry.id   AF-A0A9D0X739-F1
#
_cell.length_a   1.000
_cell.length_b   1.000
_cell.length_c   1.000
_cell.angle_alpha   90.00
_cell.angle_beta   90.00
_cell.angle_gamma   90.00
#
_symmetry.space_group_name_H-M   'P 1'
#
loop_
_entity.id
_entity.type
_entity.pdbx_description
1 polymer ?
#
loop_
_entity_poly.entity_id
_entity_poly.type
_entity_poly.pdbx_seq_one_letter_code
_entity_poly.pdbx_strand_id
1 'polypeptide(L)' 'MASSQEFVDFVVEQMGGAGTISARKMFGEYGVYCDGKLIGLVC' A
#
# COMPACT_ATOMS: atom_id res chain seq x y z
N MET A 1 -2.70 -12.58 9.98
CA MET A 1 -1.68 -12.82 8.93
C MET A 1 -1.29 -11.45 8.43
N ALA A 2 0.00 -11.15 8.38
CA ALA A 2 0.46 -9.90 7.80
C ALA A 2 0.78 -10.18 6.33
N SER A 3 0.18 -9.44 5.42
CA SER A 3 0.53 -9.44 4.00
C SER A 3 2.05 -9.29 3.85
N SER A 4 2.65 -10.07 2.96
CA SER A 4 4.08 -10.00 2.68
C SER A 4 4.41 -8.67 2.01
N GLN A 5 5.59 -8.12 2.30
CA GLN A 5 6.08 -6.88 1.68
C GLN A 5 6.00 -6.97 0.15
N GLU A 6 6.37 -8.12 -0.43
CA GLU A 6 6.26 -8.38 -1.88
C GLU A 6 4.83 -8.20 -2.43
N PHE A 7 3.79 -8.62 -1.69
CA PHE A 7 2.41 -8.44 -2.14
C PHE A 7 2.02 -6.97 -2.15
N VAL A 8 2.46 -6.23 -1.13
CA VAL A 8 2.19 -4.79 -1.01
C VAL A 8 2.91 -4.03 -2.13
N ASP A 9 4.16 -4.36 -2.42
CA ASP A 9 4.92 -3.76 -3.52
C ASP A 9 4.25 -4.06 -4.87
N PHE A 10 3.79 -5.30 -5.09
CA PHE A 10 3.01 -5.66 -6.27
C PHE A 10 1.75 -4.80 -6.42
N VAL A 11 0.97 -4.63 -5.34
CA VAL A 11 -0.24 -3.78 -5.36
C VAL A 11 0.10 -2.33 -5.68
N VAL A 12 1.14 -1.78 -5.05
CA VAL A 12 1.61 -0.40 -5.30
C VAL A 12 2.03 -0.23 -6.76
N GLU A 13 2.75 -1.20 -7.34
CA GLU A 13 3.14 -1.18 -8.75
C GLU A 13 1.93 -1.20 -9.70
N GLN A 14 0.90 -2.01 -9.41
CA GLN A 14 -0.33 -2.04 -10.22
C GLN A 14 -1.08 -0.69 -10.20
N MET A 15 -0.89 0.11 -9.15
CA MET A 15 -1.56 1.40 -8.97
C MET A 15 -0.78 2.59 -9.54
N GLY A 16 0.32 2.36 -10.27
CA GLY A 16 1.21 3.41 -10.80
C GLY A 16 0.54 4.45 -11.73
N GLY A 17 -0.66 4.18 -12.24
CA GLY A 17 -1.44 5.15 -13.03
C GLY A 17 -2.32 6.10 -12.21
N ALA A 18 -2.45 5.89 -10.90
CA ALA A 18 -3.41 6.63 -10.05
C ALA A 18 -2.82 7.86 -9.35
N GLY A 19 -1.50 8.08 -9.43
CA GLY A 19 -0.79 9.16 -8.73
C GLY A 19 0.44 8.66 -7.98
N THR A 20 0.93 9.43 -7.00
CA THR A 20 2.06 8.98 -6.16
C THR A 20 1.55 7.97 -5.13
N ILE A 21 1.75 6.68 -5.42
CA ILE A 21 1.36 5.60 -4.51
C ILE A 21 2.50 5.24 -3.58
N SER A 22 2.20 5.12 -2.29
CA SER A 22 3.14 4.64 -1.27
C SER A 22 2.42 3.74 -0.28
N ALA A 23 3.11 2.71 0.20
CA ALA A 23 2.60 1.86 1.26
C ALA A 23 3.44 2.03 2.52
N ARG A 24 2.78 2.07 3.67
CA ARG A 24 3.43 2.20 4.97
C ARG A 24 2.90 1.16 5.94
N LYS A 25 3.82 0.38 6.50
CA LYS A 25 3.51 -0.60 7.53
C LYS A 25 3.09 0.10 8.83
N MET A 26 1.93 -0.22 9.35
CA MET A 26 1.39 0.28 10.62
C MET A 26 0.68 -0.87 11.35
N PHE A 27 1.03 -1.11 12.61
CA PHE A 27 0.38 -2.10 13.48
C PHE A 27 0.26 -3.53 12.93
N GLY A 28 1.16 -3.94 12.03
CA GLY A 28 1.18 -5.28 11.44
C GLY A 28 0.51 -5.39 10.07
N GLU A 29 -0.19 -4.35 9.63
CA GLU A 29 -0.81 -4.22 8.31
C GLU A 29 -0.10 -3.12 7.48
N TYR A 30 -0.49 -2.95 6.20
CA TYR A 30 0.04 -1.89 5.35
C TYR A 30 -1.07 -0.91 4.95
N GLY A 31 -0.89 0.36 5.31
CA GLY A 31 -1.72 1.43 4.76
C GLY A 31 -1.23 1.84 3.38
N VAL A 32 -2.13 1.92 2.42
CA VAL A 32 -1.86 2.39 1.05
C VAL A 32 -2.29 3.84 0.92
N TYR A 33 -1.38 4.68 0.46
CA TYR A 33 -1.54 6.12 0.31
C TYR A 33 -1.44 6.51 -1.15
N CYS A 34 -2.35 7.35 -1.62
CA CYS A 34 -2.28 8.02 -2.92
C CYS A 34 -2.19 9.52 -2.69
N ASP A 35 -1.11 10.15 -3.18
CA ASP A 35 -0.81 11.57 -3.00
C ASP A 35 -0.93 12.03 -1.54
N GLY A 36 -0.42 11.19 -0.63
CA GLY A 36 -0.43 11.43 0.82
C GLY A 36 -1.78 11.17 1.52
N LYS A 37 -2.82 10.76 0.79
CA LYS A 37 -4.13 10.39 1.36
C LYS A 37 -4.23 8.89 1.51
N LEU A 38 -4.68 8.41 2.67
CA LEU A 38 -4.96 7.00 2.89
C LEU A 38 -6.16 6.57 2.02
N ILE A 39 -5.95 5.57 1.16
CA ILE A 39 -6.97 5.04 0.26
C ILE A 39 -7.38 3.61 0.58
N GLY A 40 -6.60 2.88 1.38
CA GLY A 40 -6.88 1.50 1.72
C GLY A 40 -5.89 0.90 2.70
N LEU A 41 -6.22 -0.31 3.15
CA LEU A 41 -5.40 -1.13 4.03
C LEU A 41 -5.20 -2.49 3.36
N VAL A 42 -3.99 -3.04 3.48
CA VAL A 42 -3.61 -4.38 3.01
C VAL A 42 -3.29 -5.21 4.24
N CYS A 43 -4.17 -6.18 4.52
CA CYS A 43 -4.13 -7.13 5.64
C CYS A 43 -3.40 -8.40 5.22
#